data_AF-A0A538PFS0-F1
#
_entry.id   AF-A0A538PFS0-F1
#
_cell.length_a   1.000
_cell.length_b   1.000
_cell.length_c   1.000
_cell.angle_alpha   90.00
_cell.angle_beta   90.00
_cell.angle_gamma   90.00
#
_symmetry.space_group_name_H-M   'P 1'
#
loop_
_entity.id
_entity.type
_entity.pdbx_description
1 polymer ?
#
loop_
_entity_poly.entity_id
_entity_poly.type
_entity_poly.pdbx_seq_one_letter_code
_entity_poly.pdbx_strand_id
1 'polypeptide(L)'
;LIVTEMRTHQRYFAMEDGTGRLANRFATVMATVVVDPAVVQRGNEYVIASRLADATFFFAEDRKKSFEQWNEKLARVVFQAKLGERAKTVGAKLARIEAITRELAERVACNKDVAARAAHVCKADLASNVVGEFPELQGVMGKHYARLAGLPDGVAVAIEEHYFPRGQGGALPSTVEGALVAIADRIDTLVGCFAAGQAPSGSADPFGLRRAAIGVLAILIDRGPGGPRHAAGTGWPLGTDALIDLASRAYGDTLDTAAAREPLREFFRTRLRGLLVDDGLAAQDVDVVLGVTADDPCDARIRARAVAVVPAAAREVFKRIANILDDARAKQHLITGEVKPALFVSHDGAEARLWGAFTDRRDRLSRALDHHQYRDSFAVLSELGPDVAAFFDRGGVMVMDPDPVLRENRLSLLSRIYELFARIADFRQLGGAA
;
A
#
# COMPACT_ATOMS: atom_id res chain seq x y z
N LEU A 1 22.37 1.39 21.37
CA LEU A 1 23.75 1.93 21.42
C LEU A 1 24.74 0.88 21.91
N ILE A 2 24.82 0.56 23.22
CA ILE A 2 25.78 -0.43 23.74
C ILE A 2 25.68 -1.79 23.02
N VAL A 3 24.47 -2.34 22.93
CA VAL A 3 24.21 -3.60 22.21
C VAL A 3 24.59 -3.49 20.73
N THR A 4 24.35 -2.35 20.09
CA THR A 4 24.66 -2.10 18.67
C THR A 4 26.17 -2.08 18.43
N GLU A 5 26.92 -1.38 19.28
CA GLU A 5 28.39 -1.37 19.24
C GLU A 5 28.97 -2.78 19.37
N MET A 6 28.54 -3.51 20.41
CA MET A 6 28.97 -4.89 20.64
C MET A 6 28.63 -5.78 19.45
N ARG A 7 27.37 -5.76 18.98
CA ARG A 7 26.88 -6.72 17.99
C ARG A 7 27.33 -6.39 16.56
N THR A 8 27.16 -5.15 16.11
CA THR A 8 27.39 -4.76 14.71
C THR A 8 28.86 -4.52 14.43
N HIS A 9 29.56 -3.78 15.31
CA HIS A 9 30.93 -3.35 15.05
C HIS A 9 31.97 -4.36 15.57
N GLN A 10 31.74 -4.94 16.76
CA GLN A 10 32.70 -5.86 17.37
C GLN A 10 32.35 -7.35 17.20
N ARG A 11 31.13 -7.68 16.79
CA ARG A 11 30.61 -9.07 16.74
C ARG A 11 30.69 -9.79 18.09
N TYR A 12 30.51 -9.03 19.17
CA TYR A 12 30.42 -9.52 20.53
C TYR A 12 28.97 -9.83 20.90
N PHE A 13 28.80 -10.72 21.86
CA PHE A 13 27.51 -10.99 22.49
C PHE A 13 27.34 -10.04 23.69
N ALA A 14 26.36 -9.14 23.60
CA ALA A 14 25.89 -8.39 24.75
C ALA A 14 25.06 -9.33 25.64
N MET A 15 25.36 -9.38 26.94
CA MET A 15 24.70 -10.31 27.87
C MET A 15 23.57 -9.62 28.62
N GLU A 16 22.52 -10.37 28.91
CA GLU A 16 21.45 -9.95 29.82
C GLU A 16 21.59 -10.66 31.17
N ASP A 17 21.11 -10.02 32.23
CA ASP A 17 20.98 -10.64 33.54
C ASP A 17 19.73 -11.55 33.63
N GLY A 18 19.54 -12.21 34.77
CA GLY A 18 18.37 -13.08 34.99
C GLY A 18 17.02 -12.36 34.96
N THR A 19 16.99 -11.02 34.83
CA THR A 19 15.78 -10.20 34.72
C THR A 19 15.54 -9.68 33.29
N GLY A 20 16.41 -10.03 32.34
CA GLY A 20 16.35 -9.54 30.95
C GLY A 20 16.88 -8.12 30.76
N ARG A 21 17.63 -7.58 31.74
CA ARG A 21 18.29 -6.27 31.61
C ARG A 21 19.71 -6.46 31.11
N LEU A 22 20.20 -5.51 30.32
CA LEU A 22 21.58 -5.51 29.86
C LEU A 22 22.55 -5.57 31.05
N ALA A 23 23.36 -6.63 31.10
CA ALA A 23 24.40 -6.83 32.10
C ALA A 23 25.69 -6.12 31.68
N ASN A 24 26.52 -5.72 32.65
CA ASN A 24 27.88 -5.24 32.38
C ASN A 24 28.84 -6.42 32.09
N ARG A 25 28.48 -7.24 31.11
CA ARG A 25 29.20 -8.44 30.67
C ARG A 25 29.02 -8.59 29.16
N PHE A 26 30.06 -9.08 28.50
CA PHE A 26 30.02 -9.47 27.09
C PHE A 26 30.70 -10.83 26.93
N ALA A 27 30.39 -11.51 25.82
CA ALA A 27 31.08 -12.72 25.42
C ALA A 27 31.63 -12.59 24.00
N THR A 28 32.76 -13.24 23.75
CA THR A 28 33.43 -13.27 22.43
C THR A 28 33.71 -14.70 22.04
N VAL A 29 33.63 -15.02 20.75
CA VAL A 29 33.99 -16.34 20.23
C VAL A 29 35.29 -16.22 19.46
N MET A 30 36.28 -17.03 19.84
CA MET A 30 37.57 -17.12 19.16
C MET A 30 37.55 -18.32 18.22
N ALA A 31 37.85 -18.09 16.94
CA ALA A 31 37.98 -19.16 15.95
C ALA A 31 39.37 -19.84 15.96
N THR A 32 40.23 -19.46 16.91
CA THR A 32 41.61 -19.93 17.04
C THR A 32 41.88 -20.45 18.44
N VAL A 33 42.91 -21.30 18.58
CA VAL A 33 43.36 -21.79 19.89
C VAL A 33 43.93 -20.62 20.68
N VAL A 34 43.34 -20.37 21.84
CA VAL A 34 43.76 -19.31 22.76
C VAL A 34 44.86 -19.85 23.68
N VAL A 35 46.05 -19.26 23.60
CA VAL A 35 47.21 -19.66 24.44
C VAL A 35 47.09 -19.08 25.85
N ASP A 36 46.73 -17.79 25.98
CA ASP A 36 46.46 -17.13 27.26
C ASP A 36 45.12 -16.39 27.20
N PRO A 37 44.07 -16.93 27.85
CA PRO A 37 42.76 -16.29 27.91
C PRO A 37 42.77 -14.87 28.50
N ALA A 38 43.68 -14.56 29.44
CA ALA A 38 43.73 -13.26 30.09
C ALA A 38 44.22 -12.16 29.15
N VAL A 39 45.13 -12.47 28.22
CA VAL A 39 45.57 -11.52 27.19
C VAL A 39 44.43 -11.20 26.22
N VAL A 40 43.73 -12.23 25.75
CA VAL A 40 42.58 -12.07 24.85
C VAL A 40 41.45 -11.28 25.53
N GLN A 41 41.17 -11.59 26.80
CA GLN A 41 40.18 -10.84 27.59
C GLN A 41 40.54 -9.35 27.67
N ARG A 42 41.74 -9.01 28.15
CA ARG A 42 42.18 -7.59 28.26
C ARG A 42 42.15 -6.86 26.93
N GLY A 43 42.54 -7.54 25.85
CA GLY A 43 42.49 -6.97 24.50
C GLY A 43 41.06 -6.61 24.08
N ASN A 44 40.12 -7.55 24.23
CA ASN A 44 38.71 -7.29 23.91
C ASN A 44 38.08 -6.24 24.84
N GLU A 45 38.42 -6.25 26.13
CA GLU A 45 38.00 -5.21 27.10
C GLU A 45 38.46 -3.81 26.69
N TYR A 46 39.74 -3.68 26.29
CA TYR A 46 40.29 -2.41 25.82
C TYR A 46 39.56 -1.90 24.57
N VAL A 47 39.33 -2.79 23.60
CA VAL A 47 38.63 -2.45 22.35
C VAL A 47 37.21 -1.99 22.62
N ILE A 48 36.43 -2.75 23.40
CA ILE A 48 35.05 -2.38 23.68
C ILE A 48 34.94 -1.13 24.55
N ALA A 49 35.84 -0.95 25.53
CA ALA A 49 35.87 0.25 26.35
C ALA A 49 36.05 1.51 25.50
N SER A 50 37.00 1.49 24.55
CA SER A 50 37.20 2.60 23.61
C SER A 50 35.94 2.90 22.80
N ARG A 51 35.30 1.87 22.23
CA ARG A 51 34.10 2.03 21.40
C ARG A 51 32.89 2.57 22.19
N LEU A 52 32.70 2.08 23.41
CA LEU A 52 31.63 2.56 24.28
C LEU A 52 31.88 4.01 24.74
N ALA A 53 33.15 4.39 24.93
CA ALA A 53 33.52 5.78 25.21
C ALA A 53 33.16 6.70 24.03
N ASP A 54 33.49 6.30 22.80
CA ASP A 54 33.13 7.06 21.58
C ASP A 54 31.62 7.20 21.44
N ALA A 55 30.87 6.10 21.59
CA ALA A 55 29.41 6.13 21.52
C ALA A 55 28.79 7.04 22.59
N THR A 56 29.35 7.04 23.81
CA THR A 56 28.93 7.93 24.90
C THR A 56 29.23 9.38 24.56
N PHE A 57 30.40 9.67 23.99
CA PHE A 57 30.78 11.00 23.53
C PHE A 57 29.84 11.52 22.45
N PHE A 58 29.55 10.72 21.41
CA PHE A 58 28.60 11.10 20.36
C PHE A 58 27.22 11.45 20.92
N PHE A 59 26.69 10.59 21.80
CA PHE A 59 25.41 10.84 22.44
C PHE A 59 25.41 12.12 23.31
N ALA A 60 26.51 12.38 24.04
CA ALA A 60 26.64 13.59 24.85
C ALA A 60 26.73 14.86 24.00
N GLU A 61 27.43 14.82 22.86
CA GLU A 61 27.48 15.94 21.90
C GLU A 61 26.14 16.19 21.23
N ASP A 62 25.44 15.12 20.83
CA ASP A 62 24.12 15.20 20.20
C ASP A 62 23.10 15.89 21.12
N ARG A 63 23.12 15.58 22.43
CA ARG A 63 22.24 16.20 23.43
C ARG A 63 22.42 17.71 23.60
N LYS A 64 23.51 18.29 23.11
CA LYS A 64 23.75 19.75 23.13
C LYS A 64 23.05 20.47 21.98
N LYS A 65 22.46 19.73 21.03
CA LYS A 65 21.80 20.28 19.84
C LYS A 65 20.28 20.19 19.97
N SER A 66 19.60 21.18 19.40
CA SER A 66 18.15 21.17 19.21
C SER A 66 17.76 20.52 17.89
N PHE A 67 16.49 20.12 17.77
CA PHE A 67 15.91 19.61 16.53
C PHE A 67 15.98 20.64 15.40
N GLU A 68 15.81 21.91 15.72
CA GLU A 68 15.88 23.02 14.77
C GLU A 68 17.31 23.13 14.19
N GLN A 69 18.34 23.06 15.04
CA GLN A 69 19.73 23.04 14.59
C GLN A 69 20.09 21.82 13.73
N TRP A 70 19.49 20.65 14.02
CA TRP A 70 19.65 19.49 13.16
C TRP A 70 18.95 19.67 11.81
N ASN A 71 17.72 20.20 11.80
CA ASN A 71 16.99 20.49 10.57
C ASN A 71 17.72 21.53 9.70
N GLU A 72 18.35 22.54 10.29
CA GLU A 72 19.20 23.50 9.56
C GLU A 72 20.39 22.83 8.86
N LYS A 73 21.02 21.84 9.50
CA LYS A 73 22.06 21.02 8.86
C LYS A 73 21.49 20.22 7.69
N LEU A 74 20.35 19.54 7.90
CA LEU A 74 19.69 18.73 6.87
C LEU A 74 19.19 19.55 5.68
N ALA A 75 18.91 20.84 5.87
CA ALA A 75 18.54 21.74 4.78
C ALA A 75 19.60 21.83 3.67
N ARG A 76 20.86 21.48 3.98
CA ARG A 76 21.99 21.49 3.05
C ARG A 76 22.38 20.11 2.52
N VAL A 77 21.86 19.04 3.13
CA VAL A 77 22.18 17.65 2.75
C VAL A 77 21.39 17.29 1.50
N VAL A 78 22.08 16.81 0.46
CA VAL A 78 21.44 16.34 -0.78
C VAL A 78 20.75 15.01 -0.51
N PHE A 79 19.43 14.99 -0.71
CA PHE A 79 18.60 13.79 -0.75
C PHE A 79 18.66 13.14 -2.13
N GLN A 80 18.40 13.90 -3.20
CA GLN A 80 18.42 13.42 -4.58
C GLN A 80 18.71 14.57 -5.54
N ALA A 81 19.90 14.58 -6.14
CA ALA A 81 20.37 15.63 -7.03
C ALA A 81 19.47 15.87 -8.26
N LYS A 82 18.83 14.81 -8.78
CA LYS A 82 17.98 14.90 -9.98
C LYS A 82 16.61 15.57 -9.75
N LEU A 83 16.26 15.93 -8.51
CA LEU A 83 15.04 16.69 -8.22
C LEU A 83 15.19 18.19 -8.54
N GLY A 84 16.38 18.66 -8.92
CA GLY A 84 16.66 20.07 -9.16
C GLY A 84 16.95 20.84 -7.87
N GLU A 85 17.48 22.06 -8.03
CA GLU A 85 18.06 22.86 -6.94
C GLU A 85 17.09 23.12 -5.78
N ARG A 86 15.81 23.33 -6.08
CA ARG A 86 14.78 23.69 -5.09
C ARG A 86 14.21 22.49 -4.32
N ALA A 87 14.42 21.27 -4.79
CA ALA A 87 13.80 20.07 -4.22
C ALA A 87 14.81 18.99 -3.78
N LYS A 88 16.09 19.12 -4.15
CA LYS A 88 17.12 18.10 -3.94
C LYS A 88 17.55 17.86 -2.49
N THR A 89 17.23 18.72 -1.53
CA THR A 89 17.75 18.62 -0.15
C THR A 89 16.80 17.90 0.81
N VAL A 90 17.35 17.37 1.92
CA VAL A 90 16.54 16.75 2.98
C VAL A 90 15.62 17.76 3.64
N GLY A 91 16.05 19.02 3.81
CA GLY A 91 15.16 20.08 4.33
C GLY A 91 13.98 20.38 3.39
N ALA A 92 14.21 20.43 2.07
CA ALA A 92 13.11 20.58 1.11
C ALA A 92 12.14 19.39 1.16
N LYS A 93 12.66 18.18 1.36
CA LYS A 93 11.85 16.99 1.60
C LYS A 93 11.05 17.07 2.89
N LEU A 94 11.63 17.48 4.01
CA LEU A 94 10.92 17.66 5.28
C LEU A 94 9.76 18.65 5.16
N ALA A 95 9.96 19.77 4.45
CA ALA A 95 8.88 20.73 4.20
C ALA A 95 7.70 20.12 3.43
N ARG A 96 7.98 19.28 2.41
CA ARG A 96 6.94 18.56 1.67
C ARG A 96 6.27 17.49 2.51
N ILE A 97 7.02 16.73 3.31
CA ILE A 97 6.46 15.75 4.27
C ILE A 97 5.51 16.43 5.25
N GLU A 98 5.88 17.59 5.78
CA GLU A 98 5.02 18.37 6.67
C GLU A 98 3.73 18.83 5.98
N ALA A 99 3.84 19.40 4.77
CA ALA A 99 2.68 19.84 3.99
C ALA A 99 1.72 18.69 3.67
N ILE A 100 2.25 17.55 3.17
CA ILE A 100 1.49 16.34 2.87
C ILE A 100 0.83 15.81 4.15
N THR A 101 1.57 15.73 5.27
CA THR A 101 1.03 15.23 6.54
C THR A 101 -0.11 16.10 7.06
N ARG A 102 -0.01 17.43 6.95
CA ARG A 102 -1.08 18.36 7.34
C ARG A 102 -2.35 18.12 6.51
N GLU A 103 -2.23 18.00 5.19
CA GLU A 103 -3.40 17.70 4.35
C GLU A 103 -4.01 16.31 4.63
N LEU A 104 -3.19 15.30 4.96
CA LEU A 104 -3.68 13.99 5.35
C LEU A 104 -4.40 14.03 6.69
N ALA A 105 -3.87 14.78 7.67
CA ALA A 105 -4.45 14.95 8.99
C ALA A 105 -5.81 15.67 8.99
N GLU A 106 -6.16 16.38 7.91
CA GLU A 106 -7.51 16.93 7.70
C GLU A 106 -8.53 15.86 7.29
N ARG A 107 -8.08 14.73 6.73
CA ARG A 107 -8.96 13.68 6.17
C ARG A 107 -9.19 12.51 7.12
N VAL A 108 -8.45 12.45 8.21
CA VAL A 108 -8.49 11.34 9.17
C VAL A 108 -8.54 11.87 10.60
N ALA A 109 -9.15 11.12 11.51
CA ALA A 109 -9.16 11.48 12.92
C ALA A 109 -7.78 11.24 13.56
N CYS A 110 -7.07 12.31 13.91
CA CYS A 110 -5.79 12.27 14.62
C CYS A 110 -5.51 13.57 15.39
N ASN A 111 -4.48 13.58 16.22
CA ASN A 111 -3.94 14.83 16.76
C ASN A 111 -3.07 15.53 15.71
N LYS A 112 -3.63 16.59 15.11
CA LYS A 112 -3.01 17.35 14.00
C LYS A 112 -1.69 18.02 14.41
N ASP A 113 -1.60 18.52 15.65
CA ASP A 113 -0.38 19.17 16.16
C ASP A 113 0.74 18.14 16.35
N VAL A 114 0.41 16.95 16.85
CA VAL A 114 1.37 15.84 16.97
C VAL A 114 1.83 15.39 15.60
N ALA A 115 0.91 15.19 14.64
CA ALA A 115 1.26 14.78 13.28
C ALA A 115 2.17 15.81 12.59
N ALA A 116 1.82 17.10 12.65
CA ALA A 116 2.59 18.18 12.06
C ALA A 116 3.97 18.33 12.73
N ARG A 117 4.03 18.31 14.07
CA ARG A 117 5.31 18.40 14.77
C ARG A 117 6.18 17.19 14.47
N ALA A 118 5.64 15.98 14.47
CA ALA A 118 6.38 14.77 14.10
C ALA A 118 6.94 14.86 12.69
N ALA A 119 6.13 15.26 11.70
CA ALA A 119 6.58 15.46 10.32
C ALA A 119 7.74 16.46 10.20
N HIS A 120 7.67 17.56 10.97
CA HIS A 120 8.71 18.59 10.96
C HIS A 120 10.07 18.06 11.46
N VAL A 121 10.08 17.14 12.42
CA VAL A 121 11.31 16.67 13.08
C VAL A 121 11.66 15.20 12.79
N CYS A 122 10.90 14.50 11.94
CA CYS A 122 10.98 13.04 11.80
C CYS A 122 12.34 12.54 11.36
N LYS A 123 13.10 13.33 10.60
CA LYS A 123 14.42 12.95 10.07
C LYS A 123 15.59 13.66 10.78
N ALA A 124 15.33 14.46 11.80
CA ALA A 124 16.36 15.30 12.41
C ALA A 124 17.54 14.49 12.98
N ASP A 125 17.27 13.27 13.45
CA ASP A 125 18.31 12.38 13.96
C ASP A 125 19.34 11.95 12.91
N LEU A 126 19.04 12.05 11.61
CA LEU A 126 20.03 11.87 10.53
C LEU A 126 21.21 12.84 10.61
N ALA A 127 21.06 13.98 11.29
CA ALA A 127 22.15 14.94 11.52
C ALA A 127 22.89 14.74 12.85
N SER A 128 22.52 13.69 13.61
CA SER A 128 23.16 13.32 14.87
C SER A 128 24.43 12.50 14.61
N ASN A 129 25.44 12.66 15.46
CA ASN A 129 26.68 11.89 15.38
C ASN A 129 26.42 10.40 15.63
N VAL A 130 25.50 10.07 16.55
CA VAL A 130 25.13 8.67 16.80
C VAL A 130 24.55 8.01 15.56
N VAL A 131 23.64 8.64 14.83
CA VAL A 131 23.09 8.03 13.59
C VAL A 131 24.12 8.04 12.45
N GLY A 132 25.02 9.03 12.44
CA GLY A 132 26.16 9.04 11.52
C GLY A 132 27.06 7.81 11.68
N GLU A 133 27.33 7.39 12.92
CA GLU A 133 28.13 6.19 13.23
C GLU A 133 27.30 4.89 13.18
N PHE A 134 26.02 4.94 13.57
CA PHE A 134 25.10 3.79 13.63
C PHE A 134 23.81 4.05 12.82
N PRO A 135 23.86 3.98 11.48
CA PRO A 135 22.70 4.26 10.64
C PRO A 135 21.47 3.38 10.93
N GLU A 136 21.67 2.16 11.44
CA GLU A 136 20.58 1.25 11.84
C GLU A 136 19.74 1.78 13.01
N LEU A 137 20.25 2.76 13.77
CA LEU A 137 19.56 3.36 14.92
C LEU A 137 18.66 4.56 14.55
N GLN A 138 18.57 4.91 13.26
CA GLN A 138 17.66 5.96 12.81
C GLN A 138 16.20 5.69 13.19
N GLY A 139 15.47 6.75 13.52
CA GLY A 139 14.13 6.72 14.10
C GLY A 139 14.11 6.32 15.58
N VAL A 140 14.86 5.28 15.96
CA VAL A 140 14.97 4.85 17.37
C VAL A 140 15.63 5.95 18.18
N MET A 141 16.78 6.46 17.72
CA MET A 141 17.46 7.57 18.38
C MET A 141 16.65 8.86 18.27
N GLY A 142 16.01 9.14 17.14
CA GLY A 142 15.08 10.27 17.01
C GLY A 142 14.00 10.30 18.10
N LYS A 143 13.36 9.16 18.39
CA LYS A 143 12.40 9.03 19.49
C LYS A 143 13.01 9.29 20.85
N HIS A 144 14.20 8.74 21.14
CA HIS A 144 14.89 8.98 22.41
C HIS A 144 15.28 10.44 22.58
N TYR A 145 15.81 11.07 21.54
CA TYR A 145 16.15 12.49 21.55
C TYR A 145 14.91 13.37 21.72
N ALA A 146 13.79 13.03 21.07
CA ALA A 146 12.53 13.75 21.22
C ALA A 146 12.03 13.74 22.67
N ARG A 147 12.07 12.58 23.33
CA ARG A 147 11.72 12.46 24.75
C ARG A 147 12.65 13.25 25.66
N LEU A 148 13.96 13.19 25.42
CA LEU A 148 14.95 13.95 26.20
C LEU A 148 14.81 15.47 26.01
N ALA A 149 14.36 15.90 24.83
CA ALA A 149 14.05 17.29 24.52
C ALA A 149 12.67 17.74 25.07
N GLY A 150 11.93 16.86 25.75
CA GLY A 150 10.62 17.19 26.33
C GLY A 150 9.49 17.29 25.31
N LEU A 151 9.64 16.76 24.10
CA LEU A 151 8.56 16.70 23.13
C LEU A 151 7.46 15.71 23.60
N PRO A 152 6.19 15.93 23.23
CA PRO A 152 5.10 15.02 23.57
C PRO A 152 5.40 13.57 23.12
N ASP A 153 5.01 12.59 23.93
CA ASP A 153 5.34 11.18 23.63
C ASP A 153 4.79 10.71 22.28
N GLY A 154 3.60 11.18 21.88
CA GLY A 154 3.04 10.91 20.55
C GLY A 154 3.94 11.38 19.40
N VAL A 155 4.62 12.52 19.56
CA VAL A 155 5.60 13.01 18.58
C VAL A 155 6.81 12.07 18.55
N ALA A 156 7.34 11.71 19.72
CA ALA A 156 8.49 10.81 19.81
C ALA A 156 8.20 9.44 19.20
N VAL A 157 7.02 8.86 19.45
CA VAL A 157 6.60 7.59 18.85
C VAL A 157 6.46 7.73 17.33
N ALA A 158 5.80 8.78 16.84
CA ALA A 158 5.63 9.00 15.40
C ALA A 158 6.97 9.19 14.65
N ILE A 159 7.98 9.80 15.29
CA ILE A 159 9.35 9.90 14.72
C ILE A 159 9.95 8.51 14.47
N GLU A 160 9.80 7.56 15.39
CA GLU A 160 10.28 6.20 15.15
C GLU A 160 9.42 5.48 14.09
N GLU A 161 8.09 5.56 14.26
CA GLU A 161 7.13 4.83 13.45
C GLU A 161 7.08 5.31 12.00
N HIS A 162 7.52 6.53 11.66
CA HIS A 162 7.51 6.95 10.25
C HIS A 162 8.41 6.06 9.38
N TYR A 163 9.44 5.43 9.96
CA TYR A 163 10.28 4.46 9.28
C TYR A 163 9.60 3.09 9.10
N PHE A 164 8.43 2.86 9.69
CA PHE A 164 7.72 1.59 9.63
C PHE A 164 6.81 1.52 8.39
N PRO A 165 6.71 0.36 7.71
CA PRO A 165 7.55 -0.82 7.92
C PRO A 165 8.98 -0.61 7.39
N ARG A 166 9.98 -1.12 8.13
CA ARG A 166 11.41 -1.07 7.76
C ARG A 166 11.80 -2.14 6.72
N GLY A 167 10.92 -3.11 6.46
CA GLY A 167 11.10 -4.20 5.51
C GLY A 167 9.78 -4.93 5.24
N GLN A 168 9.78 -5.87 4.30
CA GLN A 168 8.60 -6.70 4.00
C GLN A 168 8.21 -7.50 5.25
N GLY A 169 6.92 -7.48 5.60
CA GLY A 169 6.42 -8.11 6.84
C GLY A 169 6.86 -7.42 8.15
N GLY A 170 7.52 -6.26 8.08
CA GLY A 170 7.91 -5.49 9.25
C GLY A 170 6.69 -4.93 9.99
N ALA A 171 6.90 -4.54 11.26
CA ALA A 171 5.89 -3.86 12.05
C ALA A 171 5.38 -2.61 11.32
N LEU A 172 4.07 -2.38 11.40
CA LEU A 172 3.42 -1.18 10.88
C LEU A 172 3.27 -0.13 12.00
N PRO A 173 3.16 1.17 11.66
CA PRO A 173 2.91 2.23 12.64
C PRO A 173 1.68 1.92 13.51
N SER A 174 1.84 1.97 14.83
CA SER A 174 0.74 1.74 15.79
C SER A 174 -0.06 3.01 16.07
N THR A 175 0.51 4.19 15.87
CA THR A 175 -0.17 5.49 15.96
C THR A 175 -0.68 5.98 14.60
N VAL A 176 -1.78 6.74 14.59
CA VAL A 176 -2.30 7.34 13.34
C VAL A 176 -1.30 8.36 12.82
N GLU A 177 -0.77 9.20 13.70
CA GLU A 177 0.21 10.23 13.38
C GLU A 177 1.47 9.64 12.75
N GLY A 178 2.03 8.57 13.34
CA GLY A 178 3.14 7.83 12.75
C GLY A 178 2.82 7.26 11.37
N ALA A 179 1.60 6.76 11.17
CA ALA A 179 1.13 6.26 9.87
C ALA A 179 1.04 7.36 8.81
N LEU A 180 0.56 8.56 9.17
CA LEU A 180 0.48 9.68 8.22
C LEU A 180 1.87 10.17 7.82
N VAL A 181 2.80 10.33 8.77
CA VAL A 181 4.18 10.74 8.45
C VAL A 181 4.88 9.66 7.63
N ALA A 182 4.65 8.37 7.94
CA ALA A 182 5.16 7.23 7.18
C ALA A 182 4.69 7.24 5.72
N ILE A 183 3.40 7.52 5.48
CA ILE A 183 2.85 7.64 4.13
C ILE A 183 3.45 8.87 3.44
N ALA A 184 3.45 10.02 4.10
CA ALA A 184 3.94 11.29 3.54
C ALA A 184 5.40 11.20 3.06
N ASP A 185 6.29 10.61 3.87
CA ASP A 185 7.69 10.41 3.51
C ASP A 185 7.89 9.50 2.29
N ARG A 186 7.11 8.41 2.22
CA ARG A 186 7.20 7.44 1.14
C ARG A 186 6.61 7.98 -0.15
N ILE A 187 5.45 8.63 -0.10
CA ILE A 187 4.81 9.16 -1.30
C ILE A 187 5.60 10.33 -1.91
N ASP A 188 6.21 11.18 -1.07
CA ASP A 188 7.16 12.20 -1.54
C ASP A 188 8.32 11.56 -2.33
N THR A 189 8.94 10.54 -1.75
CA THR A 189 10.06 9.82 -2.39
C THR A 189 9.62 9.16 -3.71
N LEU A 190 8.46 8.50 -3.71
CA LEU A 190 7.92 7.82 -4.89
C LEU A 190 7.65 8.80 -6.03
N VAL A 191 6.91 9.88 -5.77
CA VAL A 191 6.58 10.89 -6.78
C VAL A 191 7.85 11.58 -7.28
N GLY A 192 8.72 12.03 -6.38
CA GLY A 192 9.96 12.70 -6.74
C GLY A 192 10.89 11.83 -7.59
N CYS A 193 11.12 10.58 -7.19
CA CYS A 193 12.02 9.71 -7.92
C CYS A 193 11.47 9.31 -9.29
N PHE A 194 10.17 9.04 -9.43
CA PHE A 194 9.60 8.73 -10.74
C PHE A 194 9.66 9.94 -11.68
N ALA A 195 9.32 11.14 -11.19
CA ALA A 195 9.42 12.37 -11.97
C ALA A 195 10.86 12.71 -12.37
N ALA A 196 11.84 12.40 -11.52
CA ALA A 196 13.26 12.55 -11.81
C ALA A 196 13.85 11.44 -12.72
N GLY A 197 13.03 10.53 -13.26
CA GLY A 197 13.49 9.42 -14.10
C GLY A 197 14.36 8.42 -13.32
N GLN A 198 14.06 8.19 -12.05
CA GLN A 198 14.77 7.29 -11.13
C GLN A 198 13.90 6.10 -10.69
N ALA A 199 12.91 5.73 -11.52
CA ALA A 199 12.12 4.52 -11.30
C ALA A 199 13.01 3.26 -11.29
N PRO A 200 12.67 2.20 -10.52
CA PRO A 200 13.47 0.99 -10.45
C PRO A 200 13.54 0.28 -11.81
N SER A 201 14.70 -0.27 -12.15
CA SER A 201 14.91 -1.04 -13.40
C SER A 201 15.47 -2.43 -13.10
N GLY A 202 14.92 -3.46 -13.74
CA GLY A 202 15.32 -4.85 -13.49
C GLY A 202 15.29 -5.22 -12.01
N SER A 203 16.39 -5.73 -11.46
CA SER A 203 16.55 -6.01 -10.03
C SER A 203 16.97 -4.78 -9.19
N ALA A 204 17.48 -3.73 -9.82
CA ALA A 204 17.99 -2.56 -9.10
C ALA A 204 16.85 -1.72 -8.51
N ASP A 205 17.01 -1.31 -7.25
CA ASP A 205 16.13 -0.37 -6.56
C ASP A 205 16.97 0.51 -5.59
N PRO A 206 17.78 1.43 -6.13
CA PRO A 206 18.75 2.19 -5.34
C PRO A 206 18.10 3.07 -4.27
N PHE A 207 16.85 3.49 -4.46
CA PHE A 207 16.10 4.35 -3.52
C PHE A 207 15.04 3.58 -2.72
N GLY A 208 14.98 2.25 -2.84
CA GLY A 208 14.02 1.42 -2.11
C GLY A 208 12.55 1.71 -2.44
N LEU A 209 12.25 2.16 -3.67
CA LEU A 209 10.91 2.55 -4.12
C LEU A 209 9.92 1.38 -4.06
N ARG A 210 10.37 0.13 -4.29
CA ARG A 210 9.52 -1.05 -4.14
C ARG A 210 9.05 -1.21 -2.70
N ARG A 211 9.99 -1.09 -1.75
CA ARG A 211 9.69 -1.16 -0.32
C ARG A 211 8.84 0.02 0.14
N ALA A 212 9.07 1.21 -0.40
CA ALA A 212 8.24 2.39 -0.12
C ALA A 212 6.79 2.19 -0.58
N ALA A 213 6.56 1.74 -1.82
CA ALA A 213 5.20 1.49 -2.32
C ALA A 213 4.48 0.39 -1.51
N ILE A 214 5.16 -0.73 -1.23
CA ILE A 214 4.61 -1.79 -0.38
C ILE A 214 4.27 -1.25 1.02
N GLY A 215 5.13 -0.41 1.60
CA GLY A 215 4.89 0.21 2.90
C GLY A 215 3.65 1.10 2.90
N VAL A 216 3.45 1.95 1.87
CA VAL A 216 2.24 2.76 1.73
C VAL A 216 1.00 1.87 1.64
N LEU A 217 1.00 0.87 0.75
CA LEU A 217 -0.13 -0.04 0.56
C LEU A 217 -0.47 -0.80 1.84
N ALA A 218 0.53 -1.33 2.54
CA ALA A 218 0.34 -2.06 3.79
C ALA A 218 -0.26 -1.18 4.89
N ILE A 219 0.18 0.08 5.00
CA ILE A 219 -0.38 1.03 5.96
C ILE A 219 -1.84 1.36 5.61
N LEU A 220 -2.14 1.63 4.33
CA LEU A 220 -3.52 1.86 3.85
C LEU A 220 -4.43 0.68 4.19
N ILE A 221 -3.99 -0.53 3.88
CA ILE A 221 -4.71 -1.79 4.13
C ILE A 221 -4.90 -2.07 5.64
N ASP A 222 -3.94 -1.68 6.47
CA ASP A 222 -3.97 -1.94 7.92
C ASP A 222 -5.01 -1.07 8.66
N ARG A 223 -5.21 0.15 8.18
CA ARG A 223 -5.96 1.22 8.87
C ARG A 223 -7.26 1.59 8.18
N GLY A 224 -7.32 1.41 6.87
CA GLY A 224 -8.52 1.61 6.07
C GLY A 224 -9.57 0.52 6.32
N PRO A 225 -10.75 0.65 5.70
CA PRO A 225 -11.89 -0.24 5.94
C PRO A 225 -11.52 -1.73 5.86
N GLY A 226 -11.96 -2.49 6.87
CA GLY A 226 -11.66 -3.93 6.99
C GLY A 226 -10.22 -4.27 7.39
N GLY A 227 -9.39 -3.27 7.71
CA GLY A 227 -8.02 -3.46 8.22
C GLY A 227 -7.95 -3.83 9.70
N PRO A 228 -6.86 -4.48 10.16
CA PRO A 228 -6.71 -4.92 11.55
C PRO A 228 -6.73 -3.79 12.59
N ARG A 229 -6.28 -2.58 12.22
CA ARG A 229 -6.27 -1.39 13.08
C ARG A 229 -7.29 -0.34 12.64
N HIS A 230 -8.26 -0.73 11.82
CA HIS A 230 -9.37 0.13 11.46
C HIS A 230 -10.27 0.36 12.67
N ALA A 231 -10.36 1.61 13.14
CA ALA A 231 -11.33 1.97 14.16
C ALA A 231 -12.69 2.26 13.49
N ALA A 232 -13.73 1.54 13.91
CA ALA A 232 -15.08 1.73 13.40
C ALA A 232 -15.52 3.21 13.55
N GLY A 233 -16.08 3.79 12.48
CA GLY A 233 -16.48 5.20 12.45
C GLY A 233 -15.34 6.19 12.22
N THR A 234 -14.08 5.74 12.13
CA THR A 234 -12.96 6.58 11.67
C THR A 234 -12.75 6.37 10.17
N GLY A 235 -13.07 7.37 9.36
CA GLY A 235 -12.83 7.29 7.93
C GLY A 235 -11.32 7.28 7.63
N TRP A 236 -10.89 6.40 6.72
CA TRP A 236 -9.57 6.46 6.07
C TRP A 236 -9.76 6.49 4.55
N PRO A 237 -10.33 7.58 4.00
CA PRO A 237 -10.68 7.70 2.59
C PRO A 237 -9.43 8.02 1.75
N LEU A 238 -8.41 7.16 1.83
CA LEU A 238 -7.10 7.37 1.21
C LEU A 238 -6.85 6.28 0.16
N GLY A 239 -6.90 6.68 -1.10
CA GLY A 239 -6.43 5.89 -2.24
C GLY A 239 -5.06 6.35 -2.74
N THR A 240 -4.34 5.49 -3.47
CA THR A 240 -3.01 5.79 -4.00
C THR A 240 -3.03 6.98 -4.96
N ASP A 241 -4.10 7.15 -5.74
CA ASP A 241 -4.24 8.28 -6.66
C ASP A 241 -4.29 9.62 -5.92
N ALA A 242 -5.11 9.68 -4.85
CA ALA A 242 -5.20 10.87 -4.01
C ALA A 242 -3.87 11.18 -3.31
N LEU A 243 -3.08 10.16 -2.96
CA LEU A 243 -1.75 10.33 -2.38
C LEU A 243 -0.75 10.85 -3.43
N ILE A 244 -0.76 10.30 -4.65
CA ILE A 244 0.08 10.77 -5.76
C ILE A 244 -0.24 12.24 -6.04
N ASP A 245 -1.52 12.60 -6.18
CA ASP A 245 -1.95 13.97 -6.46
C ASP A 245 -1.53 14.93 -5.34
N LEU A 246 -1.63 14.49 -4.08
CA LEU A 246 -1.20 15.28 -2.92
C LEU A 246 0.32 15.56 -2.96
N ALA A 247 1.14 14.54 -3.19
CA ALA A 247 2.59 14.72 -3.30
C ALA A 247 2.98 15.54 -4.52
N SER A 248 2.32 15.35 -5.67
CA SER A 248 2.49 16.18 -6.86
C SER A 248 2.21 17.66 -6.58
N ARG A 249 1.15 17.99 -5.84
CA ARG A 249 0.88 19.37 -5.40
C ARG A 249 1.95 19.92 -4.47
N ALA A 250 2.49 19.09 -3.57
CA ALA A 250 3.56 19.49 -2.68
C ALA A 250 4.89 19.79 -3.41
N TYR A 251 5.14 19.13 -4.55
CA TYR A 251 6.22 19.52 -5.46
C TYR A 251 5.91 20.82 -6.22
N GLY A 252 4.67 21.03 -6.64
CA GLY A 252 4.26 22.25 -7.37
C GLY A 252 5.18 22.52 -8.57
N ASP A 253 5.55 23.78 -8.78
CA ASP A 253 6.41 24.17 -9.91
C ASP A 253 7.89 23.78 -9.73
N THR A 254 8.26 23.08 -8.65
CA THR A 254 9.65 22.67 -8.43
C THR A 254 10.05 21.45 -9.26
N LEU A 255 9.08 20.63 -9.68
CA LEU A 255 9.29 19.40 -10.43
C LEU A 255 8.05 19.08 -11.26
N ASP A 256 8.21 18.83 -12.55
CA ASP A 256 7.11 18.31 -13.38
C ASP A 256 6.84 16.85 -13.02
N THR A 257 5.67 16.59 -12.43
CA THR A 257 5.25 15.26 -12.00
C THR A 257 4.20 14.64 -12.92
N ALA A 258 3.77 15.33 -13.99
CA ALA A 258 2.68 14.87 -14.84
C ALA A 258 3.01 13.53 -15.52
N ALA A 259 4.21 13.42 -16.10
CA ALA A 259 4.67 12.20 -16.76
C ALA A 259 4.92 11.02 -15.80
N ALA A 260 5.05 11.28 -14.48
CA ALA A 260 5.28 10.24 -13.47
C ALA A 260 3.99 9.53 -13.02
N ARG A 261 2.82 10.14 -13.27
CA ARG A 261 1.54 9.71 -12.69
C ARG A 261 1.11 8.31 -13.13
N GLU A 262 1.03 8.06 -14.44
CA GLU A 262 0.65 6.74 -14.97
C GLU A 262 1.68 5.63 -14.63
N PRO A 263 3.00 5.86 -14.78
CA PRO A 263 3.98 4.91 -14.30
C PRO A 263 3.86 4.57 -12.81
N LEU A 264 3.53 5.54 -11.95
CA LEU A 264 3.31 5.31 -10.52
C LEU A 264 2.03 4.51 -10.25
N ARG A 265 0.94 4.80 -10.97
CA ARG A 265 -0.31 4.03 -10.88
C ARG A 265 -0.07 2.56 -11.19
N GLU A 266 0.63 2.28 -12.30
CA GLU A 266 0.98 0.90 -12.66
C GLU A 266 1.95 0.28 -11.65
N PHE A 267 2.90 1.07 -11.13
CA PHE A 267 3.81 0.61 -10.10
C PHE A 267 3.05 0.16 -8.85
N PHE A 268 2.11 0.97 -8.34
CA PHE A 268 1.25 0.62 -7.21
C PHE A 268 0.36 -0.58 -7.54
N ARG A 269 -0.30 -0.61 -8.71
CA ARG A 269 -1.14 -1.74 -9.17
C ARG A 269 -0.40 -3.07 -9.08
N THR A 270 0.81 -3.15 -9.66
CA THR A 270 1.61 -4.37 -9.65
C THR A 270 2.00 -4.78 -8.21
N ARG A 271 2.25 -3.83 -7.29
CA ARG A 271 2.64 -4.16 -5.90
C ARG A 271 1.45 -4.55 -5.06
N LEU A 272 0.30 -3.91 -5.28
CA LEU A 272 -0.96 -4.30 -4.68
C LEU A 272 -1.33 -5.72 -5.09
N ARG A 273 -1.16 -6.06 -6.38
CA ARG A 273 -1.32 -7.43 -6.88
C ARG A 273 -0.47 -8.42 -6.08
N GLY A 274 0.83 -8.14 -5.93
CA GLY A 274 1.75 -8.99 -5.18
C GLY A 274 1.31 -9.16 -3.72
N LEU A 275 0.99 -8.05 -3.04
CA LEU A 275 0.53 -8.07 -1.65
C LEU A 275 -0.75 -8.91 -1.46
N LEU A 276 -1.73 -8.78 -2.35
CA LEU A 276 -2.98 -9.53 -2.25
C LEU A 276 -2.79 -11.03 -2.51
N VAL A 277 -1.86 -11.39 -3.40
CA VAL A 277 -1.49 -12.79 -3.63
C VAL A 277 -0.72 -13.36 -2.43
N ASP A 278 0.21 -12.60 -1.86
CA ASP A 278 0.95 -12.99 -0.65
C ASP A 278 -0.01 -13.15 0.56
N ASP A 279 -1.12 -12.40 0.59
CA ASP A 279 -2.23 -12.54 1.55
C ASP A 279 -3.08 -13.83 1.34
N GLY A 280 -2.70 -14.69 0.38
CA GLY A 280 -3.33 -15.99 0.12
C GLY A 280 -4.45 -15.98 -0.92
N LEU A 281 -4.64 -14.88 -1.66
CA LEU A 281 -5.65 -14.81 -2.72
C LEU A 281 -5.10 -15.37 -4.03
N ALA A 282 -5.96 -16.04 -4.81
CA ALA A 282 -5.56 -16.54 -6.12
C ALA A 282 -5.30 -15.37 -7.08
N ALA A 283 -4.20 -15.45 -7.84
CA ALA A 283 -3.77 -14.39 -8.74
C ALA A 283 -4.86 -13.95 -9.74
N GLN A 284 -5.60 -14.92 -10.29
CA GLN A 284 -6.73 -14.65 -11.19
C GLN A 284 -7.86 -13.84 -10.55
N ASP A 285 -8.13 -14.05 -9.25
CA ASP A 285 -9.19 -13.33 -8.52
C ASP A 285 -8.76 -11.90 -8.20
N VAL A 286 -7.45 -11.72 -7.99
CA VAL A 286 -6.86 -10.39 -7.83
C VAL A 286 -6.89 -9.62 -9.15
N ASP A 287 -6.53 -10.26 -10.27
CA ASP A 287 -6.42 -9.61 -11.58
C ASP A 287 -7.77 -9.04 -12.05
N VAL A 288 -8.86 -9.81 -11.92
CA VAL A 288 -10.20 -9.32 -12.27
C VAL A 288 -10.62 -8.11 -11.43
N VAL A 289 -10.24 -8.05 -10.15
CA VAL A 289 -10.59 -6.91 -9.28
C VAL A 289 -9.74 -5.69 -9.61
N LEU A 290 -8.44 -5.88 -9.81
CA LEU A 290 -7.55 -4.78 -10.19
C LEU A 290 -7.94 -4.18 -11.54
N GLY A 291 -8.59 -4.94 -12.43
CA GLY A 291 -9.21 -4.40 -13.64
C GLY A 291 -10.25 -3.30 -13.40
N VAL A 292 -10.83 -3.23 -12.20
CA VAL A 292 -11.87 -2.25 -11.82
C VAL A 292 -11.35 -1.23 -10.82
N THR A 293 -10.63 -1.67 -9.78
CA THR A 293 -10.06 -0.78 -8.75
C THR A 293 -8.64 -1.21 -8.41
N ALA A 294 -7.70 -0.31 -8.65
CA ALA A 294 -6.30 -0.48 -8.29
C ALA A 294 -5.77 0.68 -7.43
N ASP A 295 -6.54 1.77 -7.37
CA ASP A 295 -6.24 2.99 -6.64
C ASP A 295 -6.73 2.96 -5.20
N ASP A 296 -7.69 2.10 -4.86
CA ASP A 296 -8.13 1.85 -3.48
C ASP A 296 -7.71 0.43 -3.03
N PRO A 297 -6.58 0.30 -2.29
CA PRO A 297 -6.10 -0.98 -1.80
C PRO A 297 -7.07 -1.70 -0.86
N CYS A 298 -7.87 -0.97 -0.09
CA CYS A 298 -8.82 -1.56 0.85
C CYS A 298 -10.00 -2.16 0.09
N ASP A 299 -10.56 -1.38 -0.82
CA ASP A 299 -11.66 -1.80 -1.69
C ASP A 299 -11.26 -2.99 -2.56
N ALA A 300 -10.08 -2.93 -3.18
CA ALA A 300 -9.51 -4.05 -3.94
C ALA A 300 -9.38 -5.32 -3.10
N ARG A 301 -8.86 -5.23 -1.85
CA ARG A 301 -8.75 -6.39 -0.96
C ARG A 301 -10.11 -6.98 -0.61
N ILE A 302 -11.10 -6.15 -0.29
CA ILE A 302 -12.44 -6.62 0.09
C ILE A 302 -13.10 -7.31 -1.11
N ARG A 303 -13.04 -6.69 -2.30
CA ARG A 303 -13.56 -7.28 -3.54
C ARG A 303 -12.87 -8.59 -3.88
N ALA A 304 -11.53 -8.66 -3.80
CA ALA A 304 -10.79 -9.87 -4.16
C ALA A 304 -11.13 -11.05 -3.24
N ARG A 305 -11.27 -10.81 -1.92
CA ARG A 305 -11.77 -11.82 -0.97
C ARG A 305 -13.18 -12.27 -1.29
N ALA A 306 -14.02 -11.35 -1.76
CA ALA A 306 -15.40 -11.64 -2.07
C ALA A 306 -15.57 -12.33 -3.44
N VAL A 307 -14.70 -12.05 -4.43
CA VAL A 307 -14.59 -12.84 -5.68
C VAL A 307 -14.15 -14.27 -5.37
N ALA A 308 -13.20 -14.46 -4.45
CA ALA A 308 -12.64 -15.78 -4.13
C ALA A 308 -13.70 -16.78 -3.61
N VAL A 309 -14.80 -16.31 -3.03
CA VAL A 309 -15.91 -17.18 -2.57
C VAL A 309 -16.97 -17.44 -3.65
N VAL A 310 -16.87 -16.82 -4.83
CA VAL A 310 -17.79 -17.05 -5.94
C VAL A 310 -17.48 -18.39 -6.61
N PRO A 311 -18.50 -19.25 -6.83
CA PRO A 311 -18.32 -20.50 -7.56
C PRO A 311 -17.68 -20.27 -8.94
N ALA A 312 -16.71 -21.13 -9.31
CA ALA A 312 -16.01 -21.01 -10.59
C ALA A 312 -16.97 -21.04 -11.80
N ALA A 313 -18.02 -21.87 -11.73
CA ALA A 313 -19.05 -21.94 -12.77
C ALA A 313 -19.75 -20.58 -13.00
N ALA A 314 -20.05 -19.84 -11.93
CA ALA A 314 -20.65 -18.52 -12.06
C ALA A 314 -19.67 -17.51 -12.69
N ARG A 315 -18.38 -17.56 -12.31
CA ARG A 315 -17.34 -16.69 -12.88
C ARG A 315 -17.16 -16.91 -14.38
N GLU A 316 -17.14 -18.17 -14.84
CA GLU A 316 -17.05 -18.52 -16.26
C GLU A 316 -18.27 -18.05 -17.07
N VAL A 317 -19.46 -18.09 -16.46
CA VAL A 317 -20.68 -17.56 -17.09
C VAL A 317 -20.57 -16.05 -17.34
N PHE A 318 -20.06 -15.27 -16.38
CA PHE A 318 -19.85 -13.82 -16.60
C PHE A 318 -18.75 -13.52 -17.60
N LYS A 319 -17.66 -14.29 -17.60
CA LYS A 319 -16.61 -14.20 -18.62
C LYS A 319 -17.15 -14.47 -20.02
N ARG A 320 -18.02 -15.49 -20.16
CA ARG A 320 -18.68 -15.79 -21.44
C ARG A 320 -19.52 -14.60 -21.94
N ILE A 321 -20.29 -13.96 -21.06
CA ILE A 321 -21.04 -12.74 -21.42
C ILE A 321 -20.10 -11.66 -21.92
N ALA A 322 -19.01 -11.39 -21.18
CA ALA A 322 -18.04 -10.36 -21.54
C ALA A 322 -17.46 -10.59 -22.95
N ASN A 323 -17.05 -11.83 -23.24
CA ASN A 323 -16.48 -12.20 -24.54
C ASN A 323 -17.48 -12.04 -25.69
N ILE A 324 -18.76 -12.40 -25.47
CA ILE A 324 -19.82 -12.21 -26.48
C ILE A 324 -20.02 -10.72 -26.77
N LEU A 325 -20.04 -9.87 -25.73
CA LEU A 325 -20.21 -8.43 -25.90
C LEU A 325 -19.00 -7.80 -26.62
N ASP A 326 -17.78 -8.24 -26.31
CA ASP A 326 -16.57 -7.74 -26.97
C ASP A 326 -16.49 -8.18 -28.44
N ASP A 327 -16.82 -9.43 -28.76
CA ASP A 327 -16.94 -9.91 -30.16
C ASP A 327 -18.02 -9.14 -30.92
N ALA A 328 -19.17 -8.89 -30.29
CA ALA A 328 -20.25 -8.12 -30.90
C ALA A 328 -19.85 -6.68 -31.19
N ARG A 329 -19.11 -6.02 -30.28
CA ARG A 329 -18.56 -4.67 -30.49
C ARG A 329 -17.51 -4.65 -31.60
N ALA A 330 -16.61 -5.64 -31.64
CA ALA A 330 -15.61 -5.76 -32.70
C ALA A 330 -16.25 -5.92 -34.09
N LYS A 331 -17.39 -6.61 -34.16
CA LYS A 331 -18.21 -6.76 -35.37
C LYS A 331 -19.17 -5.59 -35.63
N GLN A 332 -19.07 -4.51 -34.85
CA GLN A 332 -19.91 -3.31 -34.96
C GLN A 332 -21.43 -3.59 -34.86
N HIS A 333 -21.81 -4.62 -34.10
CA HIS A 333 -23.22 -4.86 -33.80
C HIS A 333 -23.76 -3.80 -32.84
N LEU A 334 -25.02 -3.41 -33.05
CA LEU A 334 -25.69 -2.41 -32.21
C LEU A 334 -26.02 -3.02 -30.84
N ILE A 335 -25.63 -2.30 -29.78
CA ILE A 335 -25.92 -2.64 -28.38
C ILE A 335 -26.42 -1.36 -27.73
N THR A 336 -27.74 -1.20 -27.64
CA THR A 336 -28.37 0.02 -27.09
C THR A 336 -28.50 -0.04 -25.57
N GLY A 337 -28.51 -1.25 -25.00
CA GLY A 337 -28.84 -1.47 -23.59
C GLY A 337 -30.33 -1.28 -23.30
N GLU A 338 -31.16 -1.04 -24.31
CA GLU A 338 -32.62 -1.00 -24.16
C GLU A 338 -33.18 -2.41 -24.36
N VAL A 339 -33.66 -3.02 -23.28
CA VAL A 339 -34.27 -4.34 -23.33
C VAL A 339 -35.76 -4.19 -23.60
N LYS A 340 -36.25 -4.86 -24.64
CA LYS A 340 -37.65 -4.85 -25.09
C LYS A 340 -38.28 -6.22 -24.80
N PRO A 341 -39.02 -6.38 -23.68
CA PRO A 341 -39.61 -7.66 -23.31
C PRO A 341 -40.59 -8.23 -24.34
N ALA A 342 -41.21 -7.36 -25.16
CA ALA A 342 -42.10 -7.77 -26.25
C ALA A 342 -41.40 -8.57 -27.36
N LEU A 343 -40.06 -8.54 -27.42
CA LEU A 343 -39.25 -9.27 -28.39
C LEU A 343 -38.69 -10.59 -27.84
N PHE A 344 -39.10 -11.01 -26.65
CA PHE A 344 -38.70 -12.31 -26.10
C PHE A 344 -39.46 -13.43 -26.81
N VAL A 345 -38.73 -14.33 -27.46
CA VAL A 345 -39.26 -15.39 -28.34
C VAL A 345 -38.70 -16.78 -28.01
N SER A 346 -37.82 -16.89 -27.02
CA SER A 346 -37.27 -18.16 -26.54
C SER A 346 -38.37 -19.17 -26.21
N HIS A 347 -38.31 -20.35 -26.85
CA HIS A 347 -39.35 -21.39 -26.75
C HIS A 347 -39.56 -21.89 -25.32
N ASP A 348 -38.50 -21.91 -24.52
CA ASP A 348 -38.54 -22.30 -23.13
C ASP A 348 -38.83 -21.11 -22.19
N GLY A 349 -38.86 -19.87 -22.66
CA GLY A 349 -39.02 -18.65 -21.86
C GLY A 349 -37.75 -18.16 -21.16
N ALA A 350 -36.56 -18.62 -21.56
CA ALA A 350 -35.28 -18.25 -20.93
C ALA A 350 -35.02 -16.74 -20.88
N GLU A 351 -35.34 -16.00 -21.96
CA GLU A 351 -35.12 -14.54 -22.01
C GLU A 351 -35.94 -13.81 -20.95
N ALA A 352 -37.23 -14.18 -20.82
CA ALA A 352 -38.14 -13.59 -19.86
C ALA A 352 -37.76 -13.94 -18.42
N ARG A 353 -37.36 -15.20 -18.16
CA ARG A 353 -36.88 -15.62 -16.83
C ARG A 353 -35.63 -14.86 -16.42
N LEU A 354 -34.62 -14.78 -17.29
CA LEU A 354 -33.37 -14.10 -16.98
C LEU A 354 -33.60 -12.60 -16.76
N TRP A 355 -34.42 -11.97 -17.59
CA TRP A 355 -34.75 -10.56 -17.43
C TRP A 355 -35.51 -10.30 -16.12
N GLY A 356 -36.53 -11.10 -15.81
CA GLY A 356 -37.28 -10.99 -14.55
C GLY A 356 -36.39 -11.19 -13.32
N ALA A 357 -35.57 -12.24 -13.33
CA ALA A 357 -34.61 -12.54 -12.28
C ALA A 357 -33.62 -11.40 -12.05
N PHE A 358 -33.16 -10.75 -13.12
CA PHE A 358 -32.31 -9.58 -13.04
C PHE A 358 -33.05 -8.36 -12.50
N THR A 359 -34.23 -8.03 -13.03
CA THR A 359 -34.99 -6.84 -12.59
C THR A 359 -35.39 -6.91 -11.12
N ASP A 360 -35.78 -8.08 -10.63
CA ASP A 360 -36.19 -8.29 -9.23
C ASP A 360 -35.03 -8.06 -8.26
N ARG A 361 -33.79 -8.31 -8.70
CA ARG A 361 -32.58 -8.21 -7.88
C ARG A 361 -31.77 -6.95 -8.14
N ARG A 362 -32.05 -6.21 -9.22
CA ARG A 362 -31.29 -5.04 -9.68
C ARG A 362 -31.11 -3.99 -8.58
N ASP A 363 -32.19 -3.62 -7.90
CA ASP A 363 -32.16 -2.55 -6.90
C ASP A 363 -31.48 -2.99 -5.61
N ARG A 364 -31.51 -4.30 -5.29
CA ARG A 364 -30.73 -4.89 -4.19
C ARG A 364 -29.23 -4.87 -4.55
N LEU A 365 -28.88 -5.27 -5.77
CA LEU A 365 -27.50 -5.23 -6.26
C LEU A 365 -26.95 -3.81 -6.31
N SER A 366 -27.68 -2.85 -6.88
CA SER A 366 -27.21 -1.45 -6.94
C SER A 366 -26.94 -0.89 -5.56
N ARG A 367 -27.89 -1.05 -4.61
CA ARG A 367 -27.69 -0.60 -3.22
C ARG A 367 -26.49 -1.26 -2.56
N ALA A 368 -26.31 -2.57 -2.76
CA ALA A 368 -25.16 -3.27 -2.21
C ALA A 368 -23.84 -2.73 -2.79
N LEU A 369 -23.80 -2.38 -4.08
CA LEU A 369 -22.64 -1.78 -4.72
C LEU A 369 -22.37 -0.34 -4.26
N ASP A 370 -23.42 0.47 -4.17
CA ASP A 370 -23.33 1.89 -3.78
C ASP A 370 -22.88 2.04 -2.32
N HIS A 371 -23.09 1.02 -1.48
CA HIS A 371 -22.66 0.97 -0.08
C HIS A 371 -21.43 0.07 0.16
N HIS A 372 -20.72 -0.37 -0.88
CA HIS A 372 -19.56 -1.26 -0.78
C HIS A 372 -19.83 -2.57 0.00
N GLN A 373 -21.09 -3.03 -0.01
CA GLN A 373 -21.54 -4.30 0.57
C GLN A 373 -21.30 -5.44 -0.43
N TYR A 374 -20.02 -5.71 -0.68
CA TYR A 374 -19.63 -6.68 -1.70
C TYR A 374 -20.16 -8.08 -1.42
N ARG A 375 -20.20 -8.51 -0.15
CA ARG A 375 -20.77 -9.82 0.22
C ARG A 375 -22.21 -9.99 -0.27
N ASP A 376 -23.04 -8.95 -0.12
CA ASP A 376 -24.44 -8.97 -0.59
C ASP A 376 -24.51 -8.88 -2.12
N SER A 377 -23.61 -8.11 -2.74
CA SER A 377 -23.48 -8.04 -4.20
C SER A 377 -23.13 -9.41 -4.80
N PHE A 378 -22.23 -10.16 -4.17
CA PHE A 378 -21.83 -11.50 -4.58
C PHE A 378 -22.88 -12.58 -4.27
N ALA A 379 -23.67 -12.40 -3.20
CA ALA A 379 -24.83 -13.26 -2.96
C ALA A 379 -25.85 -13.13 -4.10
N VAL A 380 -26.17 -11.91 -4.52
CA VAL A 380 -27.06 -11.66 -5.67
C VAL A 380 -26.49 -12.26 -6.97
N LEU A 381 -25.18 -12.12 -7.19
CA LEU A 381 -24.48 -12.76 -8.31
C LEU A 381 -24.63 -14.28 -8.32
N SER A 382 -24.46 -14.90 -7.15
CA SER A 382 -24.57 -16.35 -6.99
C SER A 382 -26.01 -16.83 -7.20
N GLU A 383 -27.00 -16.04 -6.77
CA GLU A 383 -28.42 -16.28 -7.03
C GLU A 383 -28.79 -16.18 -8.52
N LEU A 384 -28.17 -15.25 -9.27
CA LEU A 384 -28.43 -15.05 -10.70
C LEU A 384 -27.69 -16.06 -11.60
N GLY A 385 -26.57 -16.63 -11.11
CA GLY A 385 -25.73 -17.56 -11.86
C GLY A 385 -26.50 -18.70 -12.56
N PRO A 386 -27.42 -19.43 -11.87
CA PRO A 386 -28.24 -20.46 -12.48
C PRO A 386 -29.13 -19.97 -13.63
N ASP A 387 -29.75 -18.78 -13.51
CA ASP A 387 -30.61 -18.21 -14.54
C ASP A 387 -29.81 -17.86 -15.81
N VAL A 388 -28.58 -17.36 -15.62
CA VAL A 388 -27.67 -17.05 -16.73
C VAL A 388 -27.12 -18.33 -17.36
N ALA A 389 -26.79 -19.36 -16.57
CA ALA A 389 -26.37 -20.65 -17.11
C ALA A 389 -27.48 -21.28 -17.97
N ALA A 390 -28.72 -21.28 -17.48
CA ALA A 390 -29.88 -21.80 -18.20
C ALA A 390 -30.14 -21.06 -19.52
N PHE A 391 -29.88 -19.74 -19.57
CA PHE A 391 -29.97 -18.95 -20.81
C PHE A 391 -29.01 -19.48 -21.90
N PHE A 392 -27.89 -20.08 -21.51
CA PHE A 392 -26.83 -20.56 -22.40
C PHE A 392 -26.74 -22.09 -22.56
N ASP A 393 -27.64 -22.85 -21.93
CA ASP A 393 -27.64 -24.32 -21.95
C ASP A 393 -28.11 -24.91 -23.30
N ARG A 394 -28.06 -26.24 -23.45
CA ARG A 394 -28.45 -26.92 -24.72
C ARG A 394 -29.94 -26.71 -25.00
N GLY A 395 -30.24 -26.08 -26.15
CA GLY A 395 -31.59 -25.58 -26.50
C GLY A 395 -31.81 -24.11 -26.12
N GLY A 396 -30.80 -23.46 -25.53
CA GLY A 396 -30.83 -22.08 -25.08
C GLY A 396 -30.72 -21.04 -26.19
N VAL A 397 -30.62 -19.79 -25.76
CA VAL A 397 -30.83 -18.61 -26.60
C VAL A 397 -29.59 -18.34 -27.47
N MET A 398 -29.77 -18.36 -28.79
CA MET A 398 -28.70 -17.95 -29.71
C MET A 398 -28.56 -16.43 -29.68
N VAL A 399 -27.58 -15.92 -28.94
CA VAL A 399 -27.36 -14.46 -28.82
C VAL A 399 -27.06 -13.82 -30.17
N MET A 400 -26.23 -14.48 -30.98
CA MET A 400 -25.89 -14.07 -32.35
C MET A 400 -26.98 -14.50 -33.33
N ASP A 401 -28.22 -14.05 -33.09
CA ASP A 401 -29.37 -14.40 -33.93
C ASP A 401 -29.21 -13.83 -35.35
N PRO A 402 -29.63 -14.56 -36.40
CA PRO A 402 -29.70 -14.00 -37.75
C PRO A 402 -30.57 -12.75 -37.85
N ASP A 403 -31.69 -12.70 -37.11
CA ASP A 403 -32.56 -11.53 -37.04
C ASP A 403 -31.85 -10.39 -36.28
N PRO A 404 -31.58 -9.25 -36.95
CA PRO A 404 -30.90 -8.12 -36.33
C PRO A 404 -31.65 -7.56 -35.11
N VAL A 405 -32.99 -7.60 -35.11
CA VAL A 405 -33.82 -7.04 -34.04
C VAL A 405 -33.73 -7.92 -32.78
N LEU A 406 -33.78 -9.24 -32.94
CA LEU A 406 -33.61 -10.18 -31.82
C LEU A 406 -32.17 -10.16 -31.29
N ARG A 407 -31.18 -10.12 -32.18
CA ARG A 407 -29.77 -10.02 -31.82
C ARG A 407 -29.49 -8.77 -30.99
N GLU A 408 -29.97 -7.60 -31.42
CA GLU A 408 -29.83 -6.34 -30.67
C GLU A 408 -30.45 -6.44 -29.27
N ASN A 409 -31.67 -6.99 -29.17
CA ASN A 409 -32.36 -7.12 -27.89
C ASN A 409 -31.63 -8.06 -26.92
N ARG A 410 -31.14 -9.21 -27.42
CA ARG A 410 -30.37 -10.18 -26.63
C ARG A 410 -29.02 -9.62 -26.19
N LEU A 411 -28.31 -8.92 -27.06
CA LEU A 411 -27.06 -8.23 -26.71
C LEU A 411 -27.31 -7.12 -25.68
N SER A 412 -28.40 -6.37 -25.81
CA SER A 412 -28.78 -5.32 -24.86
C SER A 412 -29.14 -5.89 -23.48
N LEU A 413 -29.84 -7.04 -23.45
CA LEU A 413 -30.12 -7.79 -22.22
C LEU A 413 -28.81 -8.20 -21.52
N LEU A 414 -27.90 -8.83 -22.27
CA LEU A 414 -26.60 -9.24 -21.71
C LEU A 414 -25.74 -8.04 -21.27
N SER A 415 -25.77 -6.92 -22.01
CA SER A 415 -25.05 -5.70 -21.64
C SER A 415 -25.52 -5.17 -20.30
N ARG A 416 -26.84 -5.11 -20.06
CA ARG A 416 -27.39 -4.61 -18.78
C ARG A 416 -27.03 -5.48 -17.58
N ILE A 417 -27.05 -6.78 -17.78
CA ILE A 417 -26.62 -7.73 -16.76
C ILE A 417 -25.13 -7.53 -16.48
N TYR A 418 -24.29 -7.50 -17.54
CA TYR A 418 -22.85 -7.36 -17.40
C TYR A 418 -22.41 -6.03 -16.78
N GLU A 419 -23.05 -4.90 -17.13
CA GLU A 419 -22.69 -3.56 -16.64
C GLU A 419 -22.72 -3.46 -15.12
N LEU A 420 -23.70 -4.06 -14.44
CA LEU A 420 -23.74 -4.03 -12.98
C LEU A 420 -22.65 -4.89 -12.34
N PHE A 421 -22.23 -5.96 -13.00
CA PHE A 421 -21.19 -6.86 -12.49
C PHE A 421 -19.78 -6.37 -12.81
N ALA A 422 -19.60 -5.70 -13.95
CA ALA A 422 -18.37 -5.03 -14.32
C ALA A 422 -17.99 -3.92 -13.33
N ARG A 423 -18.96 -3.42 -12.53
CA ARG A 423 -18.68 -2.52 -11.40
C ARG A 423 -17.96 -3.20 -10.24
N ILE A 424 -17.92 -4.54 -10.18
CA ILE A 424 -17.32 -5.33 -9.09
C ILE A 424 -15.96 -5.87 -9.51
N ALA A 425 -15.93 -6.57 -10.64
CA ALA A 425 -14.75 -7.25 -11.15
C ALA A 425 -14.80 -7.32 -12.69
N ASP A 426 -13.65 -7.21 -13.31
CA ASP A 426 -13.46 -7.33 -14.74
C ASP A 426 -13.19 -8.80 -15.10
N PHE A 427 -14.27 -9.56 -15.29
CA PHE A 427 -14.20 -10.99 -15.60
C PHE A 427 -13.51 -11.32 -16.94
N ARG A 428 -13.22 -10.32 -17.78
CA ARG A 428 -12.37 -10.51 -18.99
C ARG A 428 -10.94 -10.90 -18.64
N GLN A 429 -10.47 -10.53 -17.44
CA GLN A 429 -9.11 -10.84 -16.98
C GLN A 429 -8.97 -12.24 -16.38
N LEU A 430 -10.06 -13.01 -16.24
CA LEU A 430 -9.96 -14.41 -15.84
C LEU A 430 -9.17 -15.18 -16.91
N GLY A 431 -8.04 -15.75 -16.52
CA GLY A 431 -7.28 -16.68 -17.36
C GLY A 431 -8.17 -17.82 -17.89
N GLY A 432 -7.81 -18.40 -19.02
CA GLY A 432 -8.42 -19.67 -19.43
C GLY A 432 -8.15 -20.72 -18.36
N ALA A 433 -9.16 -21.49 -17.95
CA ALA A 433 -8.91 -22.70 -17.18
C ALA A 433 -7.92 -23.57 -17.96
N ALA A 434 -6.79 -23.88 -17.34
CA ALA A 434 -5.80 -24.80 -17.89
C ALA A 434 -6.36 -26.22 -17.99
#